data_AF-T0PQ75-F1
#
_entry.id   AF-T0PQ75-F1
#
_cell.length_a   1.000
_cell.length_b   1.000
_cell.length_c   1.000
_cell.angle_alpha   90.00
_cell.angle_beta   90.00
_cell.angle_gamma   90.00
#
_symmetry.space_group_name_H-M   'P 1'
#
loop_
_entity.id
_entity.type
_entity.pdbx_description
1 polymer ?
#
loop_
_entity_poly.entity_id
_entity_poly.type
_entity_poly.pdbx_seq_one_letter_code
_entity_poly.pdbx_strand_id
1 'polypeptide(L)'
;MGMRRLIVGLVVVLALALAADLPSCQSDQFYGNYFASIQSHPSLLPCMRAANMTDRVFLQMTLLAPTHAQVAAFFASADCESVFNEVTRVYREVFPASCAFNADGLDIKALGALTFEQLKLAMLNATIAV
;
A
#
# COMPACT_ATOMS: atom_id res chain seq x y z
N MET A 1 -37.37 -40.89 -29.65
CA MET A 1 -36.66 -40.47 -30.87
C MET A 1 -36.82 -38.96 -31.04
N GLY A 2 -35.71 -38.22 -31.04
CA GLY A 2 -35.71 -36.76 -31.16
C GLY A 2 -34.29 -36.18 -31.10
N MET A 3 -33.35 -36.88 -31.73
CA MET A 3 -31.96 -36.49 -31.88
C MET A 3 -31.84 -35.69 -33.18
N ARG A 4 -31.75 -34.36 -33.11
CA ARG A 4 -31.29 -33.43 -34.18
C ARG A 4 -31.69 -31.99 -33.86
N ARG A 5 -30.90 -31.29 -33.05
CA ARG A 5 -30.65 -29.84 -33.23
C ARG A 5 -29.21 -29.53 -32.86
N LEU A 6 -28.35 -29.80 -33.85
CA LEU A 6 -27.27 -28.91 -34.28
C LEU A 6 -26.26 -28.51 -33.20
N ILE A 7 -25.22 -29.32 -33.11
CA ILE A 7 -23.85 -28.86 -32.84
C ILE A 7 -23.48 -27.83 -33.93
N VAL A 8 -22.60 -26.89 -33.56
CA VAL A 8 -21.81 -25.95 -34.39
C VAL A 8 -22.29 -24.49 -34.34
N GLY A 9 -21.52 -23.67 -33.61
CA GLY A 9 -21.28 -22.29 -34.03
C GLY A 9 -21.31 -21.21 -32.94
N LEU A 10 -20.39 -21.22 -31.97
CA LEU A 10 -19.35 -20.18 -31.87
C LEU A 10 -18.31 -20.54 -30.80
N VAL A 11 -17.07 -20.50 -31.24
CA VAL A 11 -15.82 -20.72 -30.52
C VAL A 11 -15.38 -19.35 -29.97
N VAL A 12 -14.91 -19.32 -28.72
CA VAL A 12 -13.96 -18.33 -28.14
C VAL A 12 -14.61 -16.96 -27.82
N VAL A 13 -14.56 -16.43 -26.59
CA VAL A 13 -13.34 -15.95 -25.92
C VAL A 13 -13.32 -16.28 -24.43
N LEU A 14 -12.25 -16.97 -24.06
CA LEU A 14 -11.61 -17.03 -22.75
C LEU A 14 -11.81 -15.74 -21.92
N ALA A 15 -12.55 -15.81 -20.83
CA ALA A 15 -12.31 -14.94 -19.67
C ALA A 15 -11.74 -15.79 -18.54
N LEU A 16 -10.76 -16.64 -18.86
CA LEU A 16 -9.66 -16.82 -17.92
C LEU A 16 -9.00 -15.46 -17.90
N ALA A 17 -9.38 -14.63 -16.93
CA ALA A 17 -8.49 -13.57 -16.47
C ALA A 17 -7.19 -14.30 -16.15
N LEU A 18 -6.25 -14.30 -17.10
CA LEU A 18 -4.86 -14.52 -16.79
C LEU A 18 -4.63 -13.52 -15.67
N ALA A 19 -4.43 -14.03 -14.44
CA ALA A 19 -3.71 -13.28 -13.44
C ALA A 19 -2.34 -13.06 -14.09
N ALA A 20 -2.26 -12.03 -14.93
CA ALA A 20 -1.01 -11.58 -15.47
C ALA A 20 -0.23 -11.17 -14.23
N ASP A 21 0.85 -11.90 -13.93
CA ASP A 21 1.75 -11.53 -12.86
C ASP A 21 2.14 -10.08 -13.10
N LEU A 22 1.54 -9.18 -12.32
CA LEU A 22 1.77 -7.75 -12.49
C LEU A 22 3.23 -7.50 -12.10
N PRO A 23 3.98 -6.73 -12.90
CA PRO A 23 5.35 -6.39 -12.54
C PRO A 23 5.34 -5.61 -11.22
N SER A 24 6.42 -5.74 -10.44
CA SER A 24 6.58 -4.95 -9.22
C SER A 24 6.50 -3.45 -9.55
N CYS A 25 5.77 -2.68 -8.75
CA CYS A 25 5.75 -1.22 -8.90
C CYS A 25 7.14 -0.59 -8.80
N GLN A 26 8.09 -1.26 -8.13
CA GLN A 26 9.49 -0.82 -8.04
C GLN A 26 10.24 -0.85 -9.39
N SER A 27 9.73 -1.61 -10.37
CA SER A 27 10.28 -1.66 -11.72
C SER A 27 9.84 -0.49 -12.60
N ASP A 28 8.89 0.33 -12.12
CA ASP A 28 8.46 1.54 -12.81
C ASP A 28 9.56 2.62 -12.74
N GLN A 29 9.93 3.17 -13.89
CA GLN A 29 10.93 4.24 -13.99
C GLN A 29 10.57 5.49 -13.17
N PHE A 30 9.28 5.70 -12.87
CA PHE A 30 8.77 6.81 -12.07
C PHE A 30 8.51 6.45 -10.61
N TYR A 31 8.84 5.23 -10.15
CA TYR A 31 8.56 4.76 -8.80
C TYR A 31 9.04 5.73 -7.71
N GLY A 32 10.25 6.28 -7.87
CA GLY A 32 10.80 7.27 -6.93
C GLY A 32 9.97 8.56 -6.84
N ASN A 33 9.28 8.94 -7.91
CA ASN A 33 8.48 10.17 -7.97
C ASN A 33 7.11 10.02 -7.32
N TYR A 34 6.60 8.79 -7.16
CA TYR A 34 5.27 8.55 -6.56
C TYR A 34 5.18 9.08 -5.12
N PHE A 35 6.31 9.16 -4.42
CA PHE A 35 6.39 9.64 -3.04
C PHE A 35 6.76 11.12 -2.90
N ALA A 36 6.89 11.87 -3.99
CA ALA A 36 7.37 13.26 -3.96
C ALA A 36 6.48 14.17 -3.09
N SER A 37 5.17 13.96 -3.11
CA SER A 37 4.21 14.75 -2.31
C SER A 37 4.34 14.45 -0.81
N ILE A 38 4.66 13.21 -0.43
CA ILE A 38 4.93 12.84 0.96
C ILE A 38 6.23 13.50 1.44
N GLN A 39 7.29 13.44 0.61
CA GLN A 39 8.60 14.02 0.94
C GLN A 39 8.58 15.55 1.11
N SER A 40 7.64 16.21 0.43
CA SER A 40 7.43 17.66 0.51
C SER A 40 6.28 18.06 1.45
N HIS A 41 5.61 17.09 2.09
CA HIS A 41 4.45 17.37 2.95
C HIS A 41 4.87 18.16 4.20
N PRO A 42 4.19 19.27 4.55
CA PRO A 42 4.60 20.14 5.67
C PRO A 42 4.59 19.44 7.03
N SER A 43 3.69 18.46 7.22
CA SER A 43 3.63 17.65 8.46
C SER A 43 4.67 16.54 8.55
N LEU A 44 5.53 16.31 7.53
CA LEU A 44 6.51 15.23 7.59
C LEU A 44 7.51 15.40 8.74
N LEU A 45 8.20 16.55 8.81
CA LEU A 45 9.17 16.82 9.88
C LEU A 45 8.52 16.96 11.26
N PRO A 46 7.36 17.61 11.43
CA PRO A 46 6.59 17.56 12.67
C PRO A 46 6.23 16.14 13.10
N CYS A 47 5.74 15.28 12.20
CA CYS A 47 5.41 13.89 12.51
C CYS A 47 6.63 13.12 13.01
N MET A 48 7.74 13.19 12.26
CA MET A 48 9.00 12.54 12.63
C MET A 48 9.45 12.92 14.04
N ARG A 49 9.36 14.21 14.38
CA ARG A 49 9.68 14.70 15.73
C ARG A 49 8.71 14.18 16.79
N ALA A 50 7.41 14.22 16.51
CA ALA A 50 6.38 13.75 17.45
C ALA A 50 6.51 12.25 17.74
N ALA A 51 6.80 11.45 16.72
CA ALA A 51 6.97 10.01 16.83
C ALA A 51 8.35 9.58 17.35
N ASN A 52 9.27 10.54 17.56
CA ASN A 52 10.69 10.28 17.84
C ASN A 52 11.33 9.33 16.81
N MET A 53 11.03 9.58 15.53
CA MET A 53 11.53 8.83 14.38
C MET A 53 12.46 9.73 13.57
N THR A 54 13.71 9.31 13.38
CA THR A 54 14.74 10.08 12.66
C THR A 54 14.90 9.66 11.21
N ASP A 55 14.44 8.47 10.85
CA ASP A 55 14.45 7.97 9.48
C ASP A 55 13.25 8.52 8.71
N ARG A 56 13.49 9.16 7.55
CA ARG A 56 12.43 9.62 6.62
C ARG A 56 11.66 8.46 6.02
N VAL A 57 12.19 7.27 6.19
CA VAL A 57 11.77 6.04 5.57
C VAL A 57 11.23 5.05 6.60
N PHE A 58 10.70 5.52 7.74
CA PHE A 58 10.18 4.67 8.82
C PHE A 58 9.01 3.75 8.42
N LEU A 59 8.34 4.05 7.30
CA LEU A 59 7.32 3.16 6.69
C LEU A 59 7.91 2.14 5.71
N GLN A 60 9.15 2.32 5.24
CA GLN A 60 9.85 1.21 4.61
C GLN A 60 10.44 0.38 5.74
N MET A 61 10.22 -0.92 5.69
CA MET A 61 10.76 -1.87 6.65
C MET A 61 12.30 -1.89 6.55
N THR A 62 12.97 -0.93 7.18
CA THR A 62 14.42 -0.88 7.33
C THR A 62 14.83 -1.52 8.66
N LEU A 63 16.14 -1.71 8.86
CA LEU A 63 16.77 -2.50 9.94
C LEU A 63 16.36 -2.13 11.38
N LEU A 64 15.61 -1.05 11.59
CA LEU A 64 15.13 -0.59 12.90
C LEU A 64 13.62 -0.44 12.87
N ALA A 65 12.91 -1.53 13.15
CA ALA A 65 11.47 -1.46 13.39
C ALA A 65 11.16 -0.48 14.54
N PRO A 66 10.10 0.32 14.45
CA PRO A 66 9.75 1.26 15.51
C PRO A 66 9.37 0.52 16.80
N THR A 67 9.81 1.06 17.93
CA THR A 67 9.40 0.56 19.26
C THR A 67 7.91 0.81 19.50
N HIS A 68 7.30 0.07 20.42
CA HIS A 68 5.90 0.32 20.85
C HIS A 68 5.66 1.79 21.24
N ALA A 69 6.62 2.41 21.95
CA ALA A 69 6.50 3.82 22.35
C ALA A 69 6.50 4.78 21.15
N GLN A 70 7.33 4.52 20.13
CA GLN A 70 7.35 5.30 18.90
C GLN A 70 6.07 5.10 18.08
N VAL A 71 5.56 3.87 18.01
CA VAL A 71 4.27 3.57 17.37
C VAL A 71 3.13 4.31 18.09
N ALA A 72 3.07 4.23 19.41
CA ALA A 72 2.06 4.95 20.19
C ALA A 72 2.15 6.48 20.00
N ALA A 73 3.37 7.02 19.97
CA ALA A 73 3.59 8.45 19.73
C ALA A 73 3.20 8.88 18.31
N PHE A 74 3.48 8.05 17.29
CA PHE A 74 3.03 8.28 15.91
C PHE A 74 1.50 8.40 15.84
N PHE A 75 0.78 7.44 16.43
CA PHE A 75 -0.69 7.44 16.40
C PHE A 75 -1.35 8.45 17.33
N ALA A 76 -0.57 9.15 18.17
CA ALA A 76 -1.05 10.28 18.99
C ALA A 76 -0.87 11.64 18.30
N SER A 77 -0.25 11.70 17.12
CA SER A 77 0.12 12.94 16.44
C SER A 77 -0.76 13.23 15.22
N ALA A 78 -1.43 14.39 15.22
CA ALA A 78 -2.21 14.87 14.08
C ALA A 78 -1.34 15.10 12.83
N ASP A 79 -0.07 15.46 13.01
CA ASP A 79 0.88 15.58 11.90
C ASP A 79 1.16 14.22 11.25
N CYS A 80 1.24 13.16 12.06
CA CYS A 80 1.43 11.81 11.56
C CYS A 80 0.18 11.25 10.88
N GLU A 81 -1.01 11.59 11.37
CA GLU A 81 -2.27 11.32 10.67
C GLU A 81 -2.30 12.02 9.30
N SER A 82 -1.87 13.28 9.22
CA SER A 82 -1.80 14.01 7.95
C SER A 82 -0.83 13.36 6.96
N VAL A 83 0.36 12.94 7.43
CA VAL A 83 1.33 12.22 6.59
C VAL A 83 0.75 10.87 6.13
N PHE A 84 0.08 10.12 7.01
CA PHE A 84 -0.58 8.87 6.65
C PHE A 84 -1.67 9.07 5.59
N ASN A 85 -2.47 10.12 5.72
CA ASN A 85 -3.50 10.45 4.73
C ASN A 85 -2.89 10.73 3.36
N GLU A 86 -1.73 11.40 3.32
CA GLU A 86 -1.01 11.63 2.07
C GLU A 86 -0.40 10.34 1.50
N VAL A 87 0.12 9.44 2.34
CA VAL A 87 0.61 8.13 1.93
C VAL A 87 -0.50 7.28 1.31
N THR A 88 -1.65 7.17 1.98
CA THR A 88 -2.79 6.40 1.47
C THR A 88 -3.39 7.02 0.21
N ARG A 89 -3.39 8.35 0.10
CA ARG A 89 -3.73 9.06 -1.13
C ARG A 89 -2.80 8.69 -2.28
N VAL A 90 -1.49 8.71 -2.07
CA VAL A 90 -0.49 8.30 -3.08
C VAL A 90 -0.74 6.86 -3.54
N TYR A 91 -0.95 5.92 -2.61
CA TYR A 91 -1.27 4.54 -2.96
C TYR A 91 -2.55 4.42 -3.79
N ARG A 92 -3.61 5.13 -3.40
CA ARG A 92 -4.91 5.09 -4.09
C ARG A 92 -4.94 5.82 -5.43
N GLU A 93 -4.24 6.94 -5.58
CA GLU A 93 -4.43 7.87 -6.70
C GLU A 93 -3.22 7.99 -7.62
N VAL A 94 -2.00 7.82 -7.11
CA VAL A 94 -0.76 8.08 -7.88
C VAL A 94 -0.18 6.79 -8.46
N PHE A 95 -0.17 5.70 -7.68
CA PHE A 95 0.35 4.42 -8.17
C PHE A 95 -0.46 3.87 -9.36
N PRO A 96 0.17 3.33 -10.41
CA PRO A 96 -0.56 2.75 -11.52
C PRO A 96 -1.20 1.41 -11.10
N ALA A 97 -2.37 1.10 -11.68
CA ALA A 97 -3.04 -0.20 -11.48
C ALA A 97 -2.35 -1.35 -12.25
N SER A 98 -1.35 -1.04 -13.07
CA SER A 98 -0.61 -2.00 -13.90
C SER A 98 0.61 -2.62 -13.19
N CYS A 99 0.75 -2.44 -11.88
CA CYS A 99 1.84 -3.01 -11.10
C CYS A 99 1.36 -3.54 -9.73
N ALA A 100 2.07 -4.51 -9.18
CA ALA A 100 1.83 -5.05 -7.84
C ALA A 100 2.86 -4.51 -6.84
N PHE A 101 2.47 -4.37 -5.57
CA PHE A 101 3.39 -3.93 -4.52
C PHE A 101 4.48 -4.97 -4.24
N ASN A 102 4.09 -6.25 -4.20
CA ASN A 102 4.99 -7.38 -3.93
C ASN A 102 4.75 -8.53 -4.92
N ALA A 103 5.59 -9.57 -4.84
CA ALA A 103 5.51 -10.75 -5.71
C ALA A 103 4.24 -11.60 -5.49
N ASP A 104 3.54 -11.42 -4.36
CA ASP A 104 2.28 -12.11 -4.06
C ASP A 104 1.06 -11.45 -4.74
N GLY A 105 1.28 -10.40 -5.54
CA GLY A 105 0.21 -9.67 -6.21
C GLY A 105 -0.60 -8.76 -5.28
N LEU A 106 -0.03 -8.35 -4.13
CA LEU A 106 -0.71 -7.42 -3.23
C LEU A 106 -0.99 -6.12 -3.98
N ASP A 107 -2.28 -5.81 -4.12
CA ASP A 107 -2.73 -4.58 -4.74
C ASP A 107 -2.39 -3.39 -3.83
N ILE A 108 -1.53 -2.50 -4.31
CA ILE A 108 -1.18 -1.27 -3.61
C ILE A 108 -2.40 -0.39 -3.34
N LYS A 109 -3.46 -0.50 -4.15
CA LYS A 109 -4.73 0.20 -3.92
C LYS A 109 -5.44 -0.28 -2.66
N ALA A 110 -5.28 -1.56 -2.29
CA ALA A 110 -5.81 -2.07 -1.03
C ALA A 110 -5.12 -1.41 0.18
N LEU A 111 -3.83 -1.10 0.08
CA LEU A 111 -3.11 -0.34 1.11
C LEU A 111 -3.63 1.11 1.21
N GLY A 112 -4.06 1.70 0.10
CA GLY A 112 -4.68 3.03 0.07
C GLY A 112 -6.09 3.11 0.68
N ALA A 113 -6.68 1.98 1.06
CA ALA A 113 -7.98 1.90 1.74
C ALA A 113 -7.86 1.72 3.27
N LEU A 114 -6.64 1.51 3.79
CA LEU A 114 -6.41 1.40 5.22
C LEU A 114 -6.71 2.73 5.92
N THR A 115 -7.41 2.66 7.05
CA THR A 115 -7.60 3.80 7.94
C THR A 115 -6.47 3.90 8.96
N PHE A 116 -6.29 5.11 9.51
CA PHE A 116 -5.28 5.36 10.53
C PHE A 116 -5.47 4.46 11.76
N GLU A 117 -6.71 4.27 12.20
CA GLU A 117 -7.04 3.40 13.33
C GLU A 117 -6.84 1.90 13.03
N GLN A 118 -7.13 1.43 11.81
CA GLN A 118 -6.84 0.03 11.43
C GLN A 118 -5.34 -0.26 11.48
N LEU A 119 -4.51 0.66 10.95
CA LEU A 119 -3.07 0.50 10.99
C LEU A 119 -2.54 0.58 12.44
N LYS A 120 -3.07 1.50 13.25
CA LYS A 120 -2.73 1.64 14.68
C LYS A 120 -2.91 0.34 15.44
N LEU A 121 -4.08 -0.29 15.31
CA LEU A 121 -4.37 -1.56 15.98
C LEU A 121 -3.40 -2.66 15.56
N ALA A 122 -3.12 -2.76 14.26
CA ALA A 122 -2.18 -3.75 13.74
C ALA A 122 -0.75 -3.53 14.25
N MET A 123 -0.25 -2.29 14.19
CA MET A 123 1.12 -1.96 14.59
C MET A 123 1.32 -2.06 16.11
N LEU A 124 0.38 -1.58 16.92
CA LEU A 124 0.48 -1.69 18.37
C LEU A 124 0.52 -3.16 18.80
N ASN A 125 -0.38 -4.00 18.26
CA ASN A 125 -0.36 -5.43 18.53
C ASN A 125 0.96 -6.11 18.13
N ALA A 126 1.50 -5.74 16.95
CA ALA A 126 2.78 -6.28 16.48
C ALA A 126 3.96 -5.90 17.40
N THR A 127 3.91 -4.73 18.03
CA THR A 127 4.97 -4.25 18.94
C THR A 127 4.85 -4.72 20.39
N ILE A 128 3.74 -5.36 20.78
CA ILE A 128 3.56 -5.99 22.11
C ILE A 128 4.05 -7.45 22.09
N ALA A 129 4.04 -8.10 20.93
CA ALA A 129 4.34 -9.52 20.78
C ALA A 129 5.84 -9.87 20.73
N VAL A 130 6.71 -8.92 21.09
CA VAL A 130 8.19 -9.06 21.10
C VAL A 130 8.71 -9.00 22.52
#